data_AF-A0A537W7N5-F1
#
_entry.id   AF-A0A537W7N5-F1
#
_cell.length_a   1.000
_cell.length_b   1.000
_cell.length_c   1.000
_cell.angle_alpha   90.00
_cell.angle_beta   90.00
_cell.angle_gamma   90.00
#
_symmetry.space_group_name_H-M   'P 1'
#
loop_
_entity.id
_entity.type
_entity.pdbx_description
1 polymer ?
#
loop_
_entity_poly.entity_id
_entity_poly.type
_entity_poly.pdbx_seq_one_letter_code
_entity_poly.pdbx_strand_id
1 'polypeptide(L)'
;MSTHDPSQSSPALTSLPRLEDIPRKRDGYDADQVAEAFEAFRRHAAQLQAQLRVLQAASRGGAQAPESMGHAVRMDALHLIRAASEFADTVERDAQQASTTQMQRTEEEIRRRNRDLQDREAEVERYRQESERQRAELLNNARNEARELLASANRDATQELTESEARGNRLLEQSRHQATELTNSARAEVEQTLEWARAQAAAVLQRAQNGAEQLLTAAGLGDEEIRKVADAIVKAAEAVTEASRAPARPAGIVAAPQVEDAPPTPAPAIAEPPVSPPAATEADAEAEERDSPDDNSP
;
A
#
# COMPACT_ATOMS: atom_id res chain seq x y z
N MET A 1 -1.11 119.75 30.40
CA MET A 1 -0.41 118.51 30.00
C MET A 1 -0.36 117.63 31.24
N SER A 2 -1.30 116.69 31.35
CA SER A 2 -1.44 115.81 32.53
C SER A 2 -1.01 114.39 32.16
N THR A 3 0.12 114.00 32.77
CA THR A 3 0.40 112.73 33.46
C THR A 3 -0.17 111.42 32.88
N HIS A 4 0.78 110.62 32.35
CA HIS A 4 0.75 109.16 32.23
C HIS A 4 0.31 108.50 33.54
N ASP A 5 -0.62 107.54 33.46
CA ASP A 5 -0.97 106.60 34.53
C ASP A 5 -0.80 105.17 33.97
N PRO A 6 0.16 104.36 34.43
CA PRO A 6 0.31 102.99 33.98
C PRO A 6 -0.68 102.11 34.74
N SER A 7 -1.83 101.84 34.14
CA SER A 7 -2.72 100.78 34.61
C SER A 7 -2.00 99.43 34.51
N GLN A 8 -1.59 98.87 35.65
CA GLN A 8 -1.16 97.48 35.76
C GLN A 8 -2.37 96.57 35.51
N SER A 9 -2.62 96.23 34.25
CA SER A 9 -3.54 95.16 33.86
C SER A 9 -2.93 93.83 34.26
N SER A 10 -3.40 93.26 35.37
CA SER A 10 -3.08 91.88 35.74
C SER A 10 -3.57 90.93 34.64
N PRO A 11 -2.81 89.89 34.25
CA PRO A 11 -3.27 88.93 33.26
C PRO A 11 -4.47 88.17 33.82
N ALA A 12 -5.65 88.37 33.22
CA ALA A 12 -6.83 87.59 33.54
C ALA A 12 -6.57 86.11 33.18
N LEU A 13 -6.86 85.20 34.12
CA LEU A 13 -6.79 83.75 33.88
C LEU A 13 -7.67 83.40 32.68
N THR A 14 -7.14 82.65 31.71
CA THR A 14 -7.94 82.16 30.58
C THR A 14 -9.07 81.27 31.09
N SER A 15 -10.32 81.50 30.66
CA SER A 15 -11.47 80.71 31.12
C SER A 15 -11.25 79.20 30.89
N LEU A 16 -11.46 78.41 31.94
CA LEU A 16 -11.45 76.95 31.85
C LEU A 16 -12.49 76.48 30.82
N PRO A 17 -12.11 75.64 29.84
CA PRO A 17 -13.05 75.07 28.89
C PRO A 17 -14.08 74.21 29.62
N ARG A 18 -15.36 74.28 29.25
CA ARG A 18 -16.42 73.49 29.88
C ARG A 18 -16.68 72.23 29.07
N LEU A 19 -17.09 71.17 29.76
CA LEU A 19 -17.42 69.88 29.14
C LEU A 19 -18.57 69.98 28.12
N GLU A 20 -19.45 70.96 28.31
CA GLU A 20 -20.62 71.24 27.45
C GLU A 20 -20.21 71.81 26.08
N ASP A 21 -19.01 72.37 25.96
CA ASP A 21 -18.53 73.02 24.75
C ASP A 21 -17.91 72.01 23.75
N ILE A 22 -17.72 70.75 24.16
CA ILE A 22 -17.08 69.71 23.33
C ILE A 22 -18.15 68.90 22.58
N PRO A 23 -18.13 68.88 21.23
CA PRO A 23 -19.13 68.16 20.44
C PRO A 23 -18.99 66.63 20.61
N ARG A 24 -20.14 65.94 20.66
CA ARG A 24 -20.23 64.48 20.70
C ARG A 24 -20.46 63.89 19.30
N LYS A 25 -19.66 62.88 18.94
CA LYS A 25 -19.79 62.00 17.77
C LYS A 25 -20.42 60.66 18.17
N ARG A 26 -20.71 59.80 17.18
CA ARG A 26 -21.44 58.53 17.34
C ARG A 26 -20.77 57.54 18.31
N ASP A 27 -19.45 57.61 18.45
CA ASP A 27 -18.64 56.74 19.32
C ASP A 27 -18.02 57.47 20.54
N GLY A 28 -18.46 58.70 20.84
CA GLY A 28 -17.95 59.47 22.00
C GLY A 28 -17.67 60.94 21.71
N TYR A 29 -16.89 61.61 22.57
CA TYR A 29 -16.46 62.99 22.33
C TYR A 29 -15.48 63.07 21.15
N ASP A 30 -15.50 64.20 20.43
CA ASP A 30 -14.58 64.42 19.32
C ASP A 30 -13.13 64.50 19.80
N ALA A 31 -12.27 63.56 19.37
CA ALA A 31 -10.90 63.42 19.84
C ALA A 31 -10.06 64.70 19.64
N ASP A 32 -10.24 65.39 18.51
CA ASP A 32 -9.50 66.62 18.20
C ASP A 32 -9.91 67.77 19.12
N GLN A 33 -11.21 67.89 19.40
CA GLN A 33 -11.76 68.92 20.29
C GLN A 33 -11.43 68.65 21.76
N VAL A 34 -11.41 67.39 22.16
CA VAL A 34 -10.92 66.97 23.47
C VAL A 34 -9.45 67.33 23.62
N ALA A 35 -8.61 67.04 22.62
CA ALA A 35 -7.19 67.40 22.64
C ALA A 35 -6.97 68.91 22.77
N GLU A 36 -7.76 69.72 22.05
CA GLU A 36 -7.73 71.19 22.14
C GLU A 36 -8.15 71.69 23.54
N ALA A 37 -9.21 71.12 24.12
CA ALA A 37 -9.64 71.44 25.48
C ALA A 37 -8.57 71.10 26.54
N PHE A 38 -7.90 69.95 26.41
CA PHE A 38 -6.77 69.58 27.27
C PHE A 38 -5.56 70.52 27.08
N GLU A 39 -5.32 71.01 25.86
CA GLU A 39 -4.27 71.99 25.63
C GLU A 39 -4.59 73.35 26.26
N ALA A 40 -5.83 73.84 26.13
CA ALA A 40 -6.30 75.06 26.81
C ALA A 40 -6.19 74.93 28.34
N PHE A 41 -6.56 73.78 28.89
CA PHE A 41 -6.37 73.46 30.30
C PHE A 41 -4.91 73.48 30.74
N ARG A 42 -3.99 72.88 29.96
CA ARG A 42 -2.54 72.92 30.24
C ARG A 42 -2.02 74.36 30.28
N ARG A 43 -2.46 75.23 29.36
CA ARG A 43 -2.11 76.66 29.37
C ARG A 43 -2.64 77.36 30.62
N HIS A 44 -3.88 77.08 31.02
CA HIS A 44 -4.46 77.62 32.26
C HIS A 44 -3.69 77.18 33.51
N ALA A 45 -3.38 75.89 33.63
CA ALA A 45 -2.59 75.36 34.75
C ALA A 45 -1.19 75.98 34.82
N ALA A 46 -0.52 76.20 33.68
CA ALA A 46 0.78 76.87 33.62
C ALA A 46 0.69 78.35 34.06
N GLN A 47 -0.37 79.06 33.67
CA GLN A 47 -0.64 80.43 34.13
C GLN A 47 -0.88 80.47 35.64
N LEU A 48 -1.69 79.55 36.17
CA LEU A 48 -1.94 79.44 37.61
C LEU A 48 -0.66 79.16 38.41
N GLN A 49 0.22 78.27 37.91
CA GLN A 49 1.53 78.02 38.52
C GLN A 49 2.44 79.24 38.52
N ALA A 50 2.46 80.03 37.44
CA ALA A 50 3.24 81.26 37.37
C ALA A 50 2.73 82.29 38.39
N GLN A 51 1.41 82.44 38.53
CA GLN A 51 0.80 83.34 39.50
C GLN A 51 1.07 82.89 40.95
N LEU A 52 0.98 81.60 41.25
CA LEU A 52 1.33 81.06 42.56
C LEU A 52 2.81 81.31 42.91
N ARG A 53 3.74 81.16 41.96
CA ARG A 53 5.16 81.47 42.19
C ARG A 53 5.39 82.96 42.47
N VAL A 54 4.71 83.84 41.73
CA VAL A 54 4.77 85.30 41.96
C VAL A 54 4.21 85.66 43.33
N LEU A 55 3.07 85.10 43.73
CA LEU A 55 2.48 85.30 45.06
C LEU A 55 3.36 84.74 46.19
N GLN A 56 4.00 83.59 45.99
CA GLN A 56 4.96 83.02 46.93
C GLN A 56 6.23 83.88 47.06
N ALA A 57 6.71 84.47 45.96
CA ALA A 57 7.84 85.39 45.97
C ALA A 57 7.49 86.74 46.64
N ALA A 58 6.30 87.29 46.37
CA ALA A 58 5.79 88.50 47.00
C ALA A 58 5.56 88.34 48.51
N SER A 59 5.04 87.17 48.93
CA SER A 59 4.85 86.81 50.34
C SER A 59 6.17 86.70 51.12
N ARG A 60 7.30 86.38 50.47
CA ARG A 60 8.63 86.35 51.12
C ARG A 60 9.28 87.72 51.25
N GLY A 61 8.83 88.71 50.48
CA GLY A 61 9.40 90.06 50.40
C GLY A 61 8.87 91.07 51.43
N GLY A 62 8.00 90.68 52.35
CA GLY A 62 7.49 91.55 53.43
C GLY A 62 6.49 92.64 52.99
N ALA A 63 6.08 92.68 51.73
CA ALA A 63 5.01 93.56 51.27
C ALA A 63 3.64 92.89 51.50
N GLN A 64 2.73 93.59 52.18
CA GLN A 64 1.32 93.20 52.30
C GLN A 64 0.66 93.16 50.91
N ALA A 65 0.75 92.00 50.24
CA ALA A 65 -0.03 91.69 49.06
C ALA A 65 -1.51 91.51 49.45
N PRO A 66 -2.48 91.86 48.57
CA PRO A 66 -3.89 91.73 48.90
C PRO A 66 -4.25 90.25 49.13
N GLU A 67 -4.60 89.90 50.37
CA GLU A 67 -4.94 88.53 50.79
C GLU A 67 -6.06 87.89 49.94
N SER A 68 -6.90 88.71 49.30
CA SER A 68 -7.98 88.29 48.40
C SER A 68 -7.50 87.61 47.11
N MET A 69 -6.42 88.10 46.48
CA MET A 69 -5.91 87.52 45.23
C MET A 69 -5.20 86.18 45.48
N GLY A 70 -4.47 86.07 46.60
CA GLY A 70 -3.84 84.80 47.01
C GLY A 70 -4.84 83.73 47.46
N HIS A 71 -5.99 84.13 48.01
CA HIS A 71 -7.06 83.20 48.35
C HIS A 71 -7.76 82.64 47.10
N ALA A 72 -8.09 83.50 46.11
CA ALA A 72 -8.74 83.07 44.87
C ALA A 72 -7.92 82.04 44.07
N VAL A 73 -6.62 82.30 43.90
CA VAL A 73 -5.70 81.39 43.19
C VAL A 73 -5.52 80.06 43.93
N ARG A 74 -5.47 80.09 45.28
CA ARG A 74 -5.43 78.86 46.09
C ARG A 74 -6.73 78.06 45.98
N MET A 75 -7.88 78.74 46.00
CA MET A 75 -9.18 78.09 45.82
C MET A 75 -9.28 77.46 44.43
N ASP A 76 -8.85 78.14 43.38
CA ASP A 76 -8.85 77.59 42.01
C ASP A 76 -7.94 76.35 41.87
N ALA A 77 -6.74 76.38 42.48
CA ALA A 77 -5.85 75.23 42.53
C ALA A 77 -6.48 74.02 43.27
N LEU A 78 -7.25 74.26 44.34
CA LEU A 78 -7.97 73.19 45.04
C LEU A 78 -9.12 72.62 44.21
N HIS A 79 -9.85 73.46 43.47
CA HIS A 79 -10.89 73.00 42.54
C HIS A 79 -10.27 72.17 41.40
N LEU A 80 -9.09 72.57 40.91
CA LEU A 80 -8.36 71.84 39.88
C LEU A 80 -7.94 70.44 40.34
N ILE A 81 -7.38 70.34 41.55
CA ILE A 81 -6.98 69.05 42.15
C ILE A 81 -8.20 68.16 42.35
N ARG A 82 -9.31 68.73 42.82
CA ARG A 82 -10.57 67.98 42.99
C ARG A 82 -11.12 67.47 41.66
N ALA A 83 -11.18 68.33 40.65
CA ALA A 83 -11.61 67.94 39.31
C ALA A 83 -10.69 66.88 38.69
N ALA A 84 -9.38 66.97 38.92
CA ALA A 84 -8.43 65.97 38.46
C ALA A 84 -8.59 64.62 39.18
N SER A 85 -8.88 64.62 40.49
CA SER A 85 -9.18 63.37 41.22
C SER A 85 -10.48 62.73 40.75
N GLU A 86 -11.54 63.53 40.55
CA GLU A 86 -12.82 63.03 40.03
C GLU A 86 -12.66 62.47 38.60
N PHE A 87 -11.86 63.14 37.76
CA PHE A 87 -11.54 62.64 36.42
C PHE A 87 -10.74 61.32 36.47
N ALA A 88 -9.73 61.20 37.33
CA ALA A 88 -8.97 59.96 37.50
C ALA A 88 -9.88 58.80 37.90
N ASP A 89 -10.81 59.03 38.84
CA ASP A 89 -11.80 58.02 39.25
C ASP A 89 -12.71 57.61 38.08
N THR A 90 -13.10 58.54 37.20
CA THR A 90 -13.90 58.21 36.01
C THR A 90 -13.12 57.38 34.99
N VAL A 91 -11.86 57.74 34.74
CA VAL A 91 -10.99 57.00 33.82
C VAL A 91 -10.73 55.58 34.34
N GLU A 92 -10.52 55.43 35.65
CA GLU A 92 -10.35 54.11 36.26
C GLU A 92 -11.61 53.25 36.10
N ARG A 93 -12.80 53.80 36.38
CA ARG A 93 -14.07 53.06 36.22
C ARG A 93 -14.32 52.68 34.75
N ASP A 94 -14.08 53.58 33.81
CA ASP A 94 -14.27 53.32 32.39
C ASP A 94 -13.27 52.26 31.89
N ALA A 95 -12.01 52.33 32.33
CA ALA A 95 -11.00 51.32 32.00
C ALA A 95 -11.35 49.94 32.59
N GLN A 96 -11.83 49.89 33.84
CA GLN A 96 -12.29 48.67 34.47
C GLN A 96 -13.49 48.08 33.71
N GLN A 97 -14.50 48.89 33.38
CA GLN A 97 -15.68 48.46 32.62
C GLN A 97 -15.34 47.98 31.20
N ALA A 98 -14.45 48.68 30.51
CA ALA A 98 -13.97 48.29 29.19
C ALA A 98 -13.21 46.95 29.25
N SER A 99 -12.34 46.79 30.25
CA SER A 99 -11.58 45.55 30.48
C SER A 99 -12.51 44.37 30.78
N THR A 100 -13.48 44.53 31.68
CA THR A 100 -14.44 43.47 31.99
C THR A 100 -15.26 43.07 30.75
N THR A 101 -15.66 44.06 29.93
CA THR A 101 -16.43 43.79 28.71
C THR A 101 -15.59 43.03 27.68
N GLN A 102 -14.32 43.40 27.51
CA GLN A 102 -13.41 42.69 26.61
C GLN A 102 -13.13 41.27 27.10
N MET A 103 -12.84 41.10 28.40
CA MET A 103 -12.63 39.79 29.00
C MET A 103 -13.84 38.87 28.79
N GLN A 104 -15.06 39.36 29.07
CA GLN A 104 -16.29 38.60 28.84
C GLN A 104 -16.45 38.18 27.37
N ARG A 105 -16.21 39.08 26.42
CA ARG A 105 -16.25 38.75 24.97
C ARG A 105 -15.22 37.68 24.61
N THR A 106 -13.99 37.80 25.11
CA THR A 106 -12.94 36.81 24.84
C THR A 106 -13.24 35.47 25.48
N GLU A 107 -13.79 35.45 26.69
CA GLU A 107 -14.21 34.22 27.37
C GLU A 107 -15.33 33.51 26.60
N GLU A 108 -16.32 34.26 26.12
CA GLU A 108 -17.38 33.70 25.29
C GLU A 108 -16.84 33.12 23.99
N GLU A 109 -15.90 33.79 23.34
CA GLU A 109 -15.25 33.30 22.13
C GLU A 109 -14.44 32.04 22.39
N ILE A 110 -13.65 32.00 23.47
CA ILE A 110 -12.91 30.80 23.90
C ILE A 110 -13.87 29.65 24.20
N ARG A 111 -14.98 29.91 24.92
CA ARG A 111 -16.00 28.90 25.21
C ARG A 111 -16.69 28.38 23.94
N ARG A 112 -16.86 29.22 22.90
CA ARG A 112 -17.39 28.79 21.61
C ARG A 112 -16.38 27.93 20.87
N ARG A 113 -15.14 28.41 20.70
CA ARG A 113 -14.06 27.67 20.03
C ARG A 113 -13.78 26.32 20.69
N ASN A 114 -13.79 26.25 22.03
CA ASN A 114 -13.60 24.99 22.74
C ASN A 114 -14.72 23.98 22.47
N ARG A 115 -15.97 24.44 22.32
CA ARG A 115 -17.09 23.55 21.94
C ARG A 115 -16.93 23.06 20.50
N ASP A 116 -16.62 23.95 19.58
CA ASP A 116 -16.38 23.59 18.18
C ASP A 116 -15.21 22.59 18.03
N LEU A 117 -14.16 22.74 18.83
CA LEU A 117 -13.05 21.79 18.88
C LEU A 117 -13.49 20.43 19.42
N GLN A 118 -14.26 20.39 20.51
CA GLN A 118 -14.79 19.14 21.05
C GLN A 118 -15.69 18.40 20.05
N ASP A 119 -16.54 19.14 19.33
CA ASP A 119 -17.41 18.56 18.30
C ASP A 119 -16.60 17.98 17.14
N ARG A 120 -15.56 18.70 16.68
CA ARG A 120 -14.64 18.20 15.64
C ARG A 120 -13.85 16.98 16.10
N GLU A 121 -13.37 16.96 17.33
CA GLU A 121 -12.67 15.80 17.90
C GLU A 121 -13.59 14.58 17.97
N ALA A 122 -14.85 14.77 18.39
CA ALA A 122 -15.85 13.71 18.41
C ALA A 122 -16.18 13.20 16.99
N GLU A 123 -16.22 14.08 15.99
CA GLU A 123 -16.42 13.70 14.59
C GLU A 123 -15.23 12.89 14.03
N VAL A 124 -14.00 13.35 14.29
CA VAL A 124 -12.78 12.62 13.89
C VAL A 124 -12.75 11.23 14.52
N GLU A 125 -13.14 11.11 15.78
CA GLU A 125 -13.18 9.83 16.48
C GLU A 125 -14.23 8.88 15.89
N ARG A 126 -15.40 9.40 15.48
CA ARG A 126 -16.40 8.60 14.74
C ARG A 126 -15.85 8.10 13.42
N TYR A 127 -15.21 8.98 12.63
CA TYR A 127 -14.60 8.57 11.36
C TYR A 127 -13.50 7.53 11.54
N ARG A 128 -12.68 7.64 12.59
CA ARG A 128 -11.68 6.62 12.93
C ARG A 128 -12.34 5.27 13.23
N GLN A 129 -13.35 5.24 14.09
CA GLN A 129 -14.06 4.01 14.44
C GLN A 129 -14.77 3.38 13.24
N GLU A 130 -15.40 4.20 12.39
CA GLU A 130 -16.03 3.73 11.15
C GLU A 130 -14.98 3.19 10.16
N SER A 131 -13.85 3.89 9.99
CA SER A 131 -12.76 3.43 9.13
C SER A 131 -12.14 2.12 9.64
N GLU A 132 -11.96 1.97 10.95
CA GLU A 132 -11.48 0.72 11.56
C GLU A 132 -12.48 -0.43 11.37
N ARG A 133 -13.78 -0.17 11.52
CA ARG A 133 -14.84 -1.16 11.23
C ARG A 133 -14.82 -1.59 9.77
N GLN A 134 -14.80 -0.63 8.84
CA GLN A 134 -14.73 -0.91 7.40
C GLN A 134 -13.47 -1.70 7.05
N ARG A 135 -12.31 -1.34 7.63
CA ARG A 135 -11.06 -2.08 7.44
C ARG A 135 -11.18 -3.52 7.96
N ALA A 136 -11.79 -3.72 9.12
CA ALA A 136 -12.00 -5.05 9.68
C ALA A 136 -12.97 -5.89 8.83
N GLU A 137 -14.03 -5.29 8.30
CA GLU A 137 -14.97 -5.93 7.38
C GLU A 137 -14.28 -6.35 6.08
N LEU A 138 -13.51 -5.45 5.45
CA LEU A 138 -12.74 -5.75 4.24
C LEU A 138 -11.73 -6.89 4.48
N LEU A 139 -11.02 -6.87 5.60
CA LEU A 139 -10.07 -7.93 5.94
C LEU A 139 -10.77 -9.29 6.18
N ASN A 140 -11.93 -9.29 6.83
CA ASN A 140 -12.71 -10.53 7.01
C ASN A 140 -13.25 -11.06 5.68
N ASN A 141 -13.76 -10.19 4.81
CA ASN A 141 -14.24 -10.57 3.49
C ASN A 141 -13.10 -11.14 2.64
N ALA A 142 -11.97 -10.43 2.53
CA ALA A 142 -10.80 -10.91 1.81
C ALA A 142 -10.28 -12.25 2.35
N ARG A 143 -10.32 -12.46 3.68
CA ARG A 143 -9.93 -13.73 4.30
C ARG A 143 -10.90 -14.87 3.97
N ASN A 144 -12.19 -14.58 3.89
CA ASN A 144 -13.21 -15.56 3.52
C ASN A 144 -13.11 -15.92 2.04
N GLU A 145 -12.95 -14.93 1.16
CA GLU A 145 -12.71 -15.14 -0.27
C GLU A 145 -11.44 -15.96 -0.51
N ALA A 146 -10.34 -15.64 0.17
CA ALA A 146 -9.09 -16.40 0.05
C ALA A 146 -9.27 -17.87 0.48
N ARG A 147 -10.05 -18.13 1.54
CA ARG A 147 -10.35 -19.51 1.98
C ARG A 147 -11.23 -20.25 0.98
N GLU A 148 -12.22 -19.57 0.41
CA GLU A 148 -13.10 -20.16 -0.59
C GLU A 148 -12.34 -20.51 -1.86
N LEU A 149 -11.49 -19.59 -2.36
CA LEU A 149 -10.62 -19.80 -3.51
C LEU A 149 -9.64 -20.96 -3.29
N LEU A 150 -9.04 -21.06 -2.11
CA LEU A 150 -8.18 -22.19 -1.77
C LEU A 150 -8.96 -23.50 -1.71
N ALA A 151 -10.18 -23.48 -1.16
CA ALA A 151 -11.03 -24.67 -1.08
C ALA A 151 -11.56 -25.11 -2.45
N SER A 152 -11.85 -24.19 -3.36
CA SER A 152 -12.22 -24.52 -4.75
C SER A 152 -11.02 -25.05 -5.52
N ALA A 153 -9.87 -24.37 -5.47
CA ALA A 153 -8.65 -24.80 -6.15
C ALA A 153 -8.20 -26.20 -5.69
N ASN A 154 -8.29 -26.51 -4.39
CA ASN A 154 -7.99 -27.84 -3.89
C ASN A 154 -8.97 -28.90 -4.41
N ARG A 155 -10.28 -28.59 -4.47
CA ARG A 155 -11.28 -29.52 -5.02
C ARG A 155 -10.99 -29.81 -6.50
N ASP A 156 -10.77 -28.76 -7.30
CA ASP A 156 -10.49 -28.89 -8.72
C ASP A 156 -9.20 -29.67 -8.97
N ALA A 157 -8.13 -29.39 -8.21
CA ALA A 157 -6.87 -30.12 -8.30
C ALA A 157 -7.04 -31.61 -7.95
N THR A 158 -7.80 -31.94 -6.90
CA THR A 158 -8.07 -33.35 -6.55
C THR A 158 -8.92 -34.04 -7.61
N GLN A 159 -9.89 -33.35 -8.19
CA GLN A 159 -10.72 -33.89 -9.26
C GLN A 159 -9.87 -34.19 -10.50
N GLU A 160 -9.07 -33.23 -10.97
CA GLU A 160 -8.18 -33.41 -12.12
C GLU A 160 -7.16 -34.53 -11.90
N LEU A 161 -6.63 -34.66 -10.67
CA LEU A 161 -5.74 -35.77 -10.32
C LEU A 161 -6.46 -37.11 -10.49
N THR A 162 -7.66 -37.27 -9.90
CA THR A 162 -8.43 -38.52 -10.02
C THR A 162 -8.83 -38.83 -11.47
N GLU A 163 -9.16 -37.82 -12.27
CA GLU A 163 -9.49 -37.98 -13.69
C GLU A 163 -8.25 -38.35 -14.52
N SER A 164 -7.09 -37.79 -14.19
CA SER A 164 -5.82 -38.13 -14.84
C SER A 164 -5.37 -39.56 -14.51
N GLU A 165 -5.53 -39.98 -13.24
CA GLU A 165 -5.26 -41.35 -12.80
C GLU A 165 -6.20 -42.34 -13.48
N ALA A 166 -7.50 -42.03 -13.56
CA ALA A 166 -8.47 -42.87 -14.26
C ALA A 166 -8.13 -43.00 -15.75
N ARG A 167 -7.73 -41.90 -16.41
CA ARG A 167 -7.26 -41.93 -17.81
C ARG A 167 -6.00 -42.76 -17.96
N GLY A 168 -5.02 -42.60 -17.08
CA GLY A 168 -3.78 -43.38 -17.07
C GLY A 168 -4.03 -44.88 -16.90
N ASN A 169 -4.89 -45.27 -15.96
CA ASN A 169 -5.25 -46.67 -15.72
C ASN A 169 -5.93 -47.30 -16.94
N ARG A 170 -6.84 -46.57 -17.61
CA ARG A 170 -7.48 -47.05 -18.85
C ARG A 170 -6.45 -47.27 -19.96
N LEU A 171 -5.49 -46.35 -20.14
CA LEU A 171 -4.43 -46.50 -21.14
C LEU A 171 -3.53 -47.70 -20.82
N LEU A 172 -3.15 -47.89 -19.56
CA LEU A 172 -2.36 -49.06 -19.14
C LEU A 172 -3.10 -50.38 -19.40
N GLU A 173 -4.40 -50.43 -19.13
CA GLU A 173 -5.22 -51.61 -19.41
C GLU A 173 -5.34 -51.89 -20.91
N GLN A 174 -5.56 -50.86 -21.73
CA GLN A 174 -5.55 -50.97 -23.19
C GLN A 174 -4.21 -51.47 -23.73
N SER A 175 -3.09 -50.91 -23.27
CA SER A 175 -1.75 -51.35 -23.68
C SER A 175 -1.47 -52.79 -23.25
N ARG A 176 -1.92 -53.21 -22.07
CA ARG A 176 -1.82 -54.61 -21.62
C ARG A 176 -2.62 -55.54 -22.52
N HIS A 177 -3.86 -55.16 -22.85
CA HIS A 177 -4.70 -55.96 -23.74
C HIS A 177 -4.05 -56.09 -25.13
N GLN A 178 -3.63 -54.99 -25.73
CA GLN A 178 -2.93 -54.99 -27.02
C GLN A 178 -1.65 -55.84 -26.98
N ALA A 179 -0.85 -55.73 -25.92
CA ALA A 179 0.35 -56.56 -25.79
C ALA A 179 0.02 -58.05 -25.72
N THR A 180 -1.06 -58.43 -25.02
CA THR A 180 -1.52 -59.83 -24.98
C THR A 180 -2.05 -60.30 -26.33
N GLU A 181 -2.80 -59.46 -27.05
CA GLU A 181 -3.31 -59.77 -28.39
C GLU A 181 -2.16 -59.96 -29.39
N LEU A 182 -1.18 -59.06 -29.40
CA LEU A 182 0.00 -59.18 -30.26
C LEU A 182 0.82 -60.43 -29.93
N THR A 183 0.98 -60.76 -28.65
CA THR A 183 1.70 -61.97 -28.22
C THR A 183 0.96 -63.24 -28.65
N ASN A 184 -0.37 -63.26 -28.54
CA ASN A 184 -1.19 -64.38 -28.98
C ASN A 184 -1.21 -64.51 -30.52
N SER A 185 -1.28 -63.38 -31.25
CA SER A 185 -1.17 -63.34 -32.71
C SER A 185 0.17 -63.90 -33.18
N ALA A 186 1.28 -63.43 -32.60
CA ALA A 186 2.61 -63.90 -32.95
C ALA A 186 2.79 -65.41 -32.67
N ARG A 187 2.22 -65.91 -31.55
CA ARG A 187 2.22 -67.37 -31.27
C ARG A 187 1.44 -68.15 -32.32
N ALA A 188 0.24 -67.69 -32.68
CA ALA A 188 -0.59 -68.33 -33.69
C ALA A 188 0.08 -68.35 -35.08
N GLU A 189 0.73 -67.26 -35.48
CA GLU A 189 1.51 -67.19 -36.72
C GLU A 189 2.70 -68.18 -36.71
N VAL A 190 3.43 -68.27 -35.60
CA VAL A 190 4.52 -69.25 -35.45
C VAL A 190 3.99 -70.68 -35.50
N GLU A 191 2.89 -70.98 -34.83
CA GLU A 191 2.25 -72.31 -34.88
C GLU A 191 1.82 -72.67 -36.31
N GLN A 192 1.20 -71.72 -37.03
CA GLN A 192 0.83 -71.89 -38.43
C GLN A 192 2.07 -72.15 -39.33
N THR A 193 3.15 -71.39 -39.14
CA THR A 193 4.38 -71.59 -39.94
C THR A 193 5.03 -72.94 -39.64
N LEU A 194 5.02 -73.38 -38.38
CA LEU A 194 5.51 -74.71 -37.99
C LEU A 194 4.63 -75.84 -38.53
N GLU A 195 3.31 -75.68 -38.51
CA GLU A 195 2.39 -76.64 -39.11
C GLU A 195 2.61 -76.76 -40.62
N TRP A 196 2.74 -75.63 -41.31
CA TRP A 196 3.07 -75.59 -42.74
C TRP A 196 4.43 -76.26 -43.03
N ALA A 197 5.47 -75.96 -42.24
CA ALA A 197 6.78 -76.58 -42.38
C ALA A 197 6.75 -78.10 -42.14
N ARG A 198 5.95 -78.57 -41.16
CA ARG A 198 5.74 -80.01 -40.92
C ARG A 198 5.01 -80.68 -42.07
N ALA A 199 3.97 -80.07 -42.61
CA ALA A 199 3.24 -80.59 -43.77
C ALA A 199 4.15 -80.69 -45.00
N GLN A 200 4.97 -79.65 -45.24
CA GLN A 200 5.95 -79.64 -46.33
C GLN A 200 7.01 -80.74 -46.15
N ALA A 201 7.55 -80.91 -44.94
CA ALA A 201 8.51 -81.97 -44.64
C ALA A 201 7.90 -83.37 -44.84
N ALA A 202 6.66 -83.58 -44.40
CA ALA A 202 5.93 -84.84 -44.62
C ALA A 202 5.75 -85.14 -46.11
N ALA A 203 5.41 -84.13 -46.93
CA ALA A 203 5.29 -84.29 -48.38
C ALA A 203 6.63 -84.64 -49.06
N VAL A 204 7.74 -84.03 -48.63
CA VAL A 204 9.09 -84.35 -49.13
C VAL A 204 9.48 -85.78 -48.74
N LEU A 205 9.24 -86.19 -47.49
CA LEU A 205 9.51 -87.55 -47.02
C LEU A 205 8.70 -88.59 -47.79
N GLN A 206 7.40 -88.37 -48.00
CA GLN A 206 6.55 -89.25 -48.80
C GLN A 206 7.06 -89.38 -50.24
N ARG A 207 7.47 -88.27 -50.86
CA ARG A 207 8.07 -88.31 -52.21
C ARG A 207 9.39 -89.10 -52.23
N ALA A 208 10.23 -88.91 -51.21
CA ALA A 208 11.49 -89.63 -51.09
C ALA A 208 11.27 -91.14 -50.85
N GLN A 209 10.30 -91.52 -50.01
CA GLN A 209 9.90 -92.90 -49.76
C GLN A 209 9.43 -93.57 -51.05
N ASN A 210 8.47 -92.97 -51.77
CA ASN A 210 7.98 -93.50 -53.04
C ASN A 210 9.10 -93.62 -54.08
N GLY A 211 10.01 -92.63 -54.15
CA GLY A 211 11.17 -92.68 -55.05
C GLY A 211 12.15 -93.79 -54.69
N ALA A 212 12.42 -94.00 -53.40
CA ALA A 212 13.27 -95.09 -52.93
C ALA A 212 12.64 -96.46 -53.22
N GLU A 213 11.34 -96.64 -52.98
CA GLU A 213 10.60 -97.86 -53.30
C GLU A 213 10.68 -98.20 -54.80
N GLN A 214 10.52 -97.19 -55.67
CA GLN A 214 10.65 -97.37 -57.12
C GLN A 214 12.06 -97.82 -57.52
N LEU A 215 13.11 -97.25 -56.93
CA LEU A 215 14.50 -97.62 -57.22
C LEU A 215 14.83 -99.03 -56.72
N LEU A 216 14.38 -99.40 -55.52
CA LEU A 216 14.58 -100.74 -54.96
C LEU A 216 13.87 -101.81 -55.78
N THR A 217 12.64 -101.53 -56.23
CA THR A 217 11.89 -102.42 -57.12
C THR A 217 12.59 -102.59 -58.46
N ALA A 218 13.10 -101.50 -59.05
CA ALA A 218 13.85 -101.53 -60.31
C ALA A 218 15.18 -102.30 -60.21
N ALA A 219 15.81 -102.32 -59.02
CA ALA A 219 17.03 -103.08 -58.75
C ALA A 219 16.79 -104.59 -58.57
N GLY A 220 15.54 -105.06 -58.56
CA GLY A 220 15.19 -106.48 -58.46
C GLY A 220 15.31 -107.07 -57.05
N LEU A 221 15.39 -106.22 -56.01
CA LEU A 221 15.37 -106.64 -54.61
C LEU A 221 13.96 -107.13 -54.24
N GLY A 222 13.83 -108.34 -53.68
CA GLY A 222 12.54 -108.86 -53.19
C GLY A 222 12.09 -108.18 -51.89
N ASP A 223 10.80 -108.24 -51.56
CA ASP A 223 10.18 -107.59 -50.39
C ASP A 223 10.94 -107.81 -49.06
N GLU A 224 11.54 -108.99 -48.88
CA GLU A 224 12.32 -109.34 -47.69
C GLU A 224 13.67 -108.61 -47.58
N GLU A 225 14.34 -108.34 -48.70
CA GLU A 225 15.60 -107.59 -48.72
C GLU A 225 15.34 -106.08 -48.56
N ILE A 226 14.23 -105.60 -49.12
CA ILE A 226 13.75 -104.22 -48.94
C ILE A 226 13.47 -103.93 -47.45
N ARG A 227 12.81 -104.86 -46.74
CA ARG A 227 12.58 -104.73 -45.28
C ARG A 227 13.88 -104.59 -44.50
N LYS A 228 14.89 -105.43 -44.78
CA LYS A 228 16.17 -105.38 -44.06
C LYS A 228 16.92 -104.06 -44.27
N VAL A 229 16.87 -103.52 -45.49
CA VAL A 229 17.48 -102.21 -45.78
C VAL A 229 16.71 -101.08 -45.10
N ALA A 230 15.37 -101.12 -45.12
CA ALA A 230 14.55 -100.13 -44.41
C ALA A 230 14.82 -100.14 -42.90
N ASP A 231 14.87 -101.32 -42.26
CA ASP A 231 15.20 -101.46 -40.84
C ASP A 231 16.59 -100.89 -40.51
N ALA A 232 17.60 -101.14 -41.36
CA ALA A 232 18.95 -100.60 -41.17
C ALA A 232 18.99 -99.06 -41.27
N ILE A 233 18.22 -98.46 -42.19
CA ILE A 233 18.11 -97.01 -42.35
C ILE A 233 17.40 -96.39 -41.14
N VAL A 234 16.28 -96.96 -40.69
CA VAL A 234 15.57 -96.47 -39.50
C VAL A 234 16.50 -96.50 -38.28
N LYS A 235 17.23 -97.60 -38.08
CA LYS A 235 18.17 -97.74 -36.96
C LYS A 235 19.33 -96.73 -37.03
N ALA A 236 19.82 -96.42 -38.23
CA ALA A 236 20.83 -95.39 -38.43
C ALA A 236 20.27 -93.97 -38.18
N ALA A 237 19.04 -93.70 -38.62
CA ALA A 237 18.38 -92.42 -38.40
C ALA A 237 18.09 -92.18 -36.90
N GLU A 238 17.64 -93.21 -36.18
CA GLU A 238 17.47 -93.18 -34.72
C GLU A 238 18.79 -92.87 -34.03
N ALA A 239 19.89 -93.52 -34.42
CA ALA A 239 21.21 -93.24 -33.86
C ALA A 239 21.68 -91.79 -34.09
N VAL A 240 21.41 -91.21 -35.27
CA VAL A 240 21.73 -89.80 -35.57
C VAL A 240 20.84 -88.84 -34.75
N THR A 241 19.57 -89.20 -34.57
CA THR A 241 18.61 -88.39 -33.80
C THR A 241 18.94 -88.43 -32.31
N GLU A 242 19.30 -89.60 -31.77
CA GLU A 242 19.79 -89.75 -30.39
C GLU A 242 21.11 -89.00 -30.17
N ALA A 243 22.04 -89.06 -31.13
CA ALA A 243 23.27 -88.28 -31.09
C ALA A 243 23.00 -86.75 -31.07
N SER A 244 21.93 -86.31 -31.74
CA SER A 244 21.50 -84.91 -31.77
C SER A 244 20.65 -84.50 -30.54
N ARG A 245 20.10 -85.48 -29.79
CA ARG A 245 19.29 -85.26 -28.57
C ARG A 245 20.14 -85.18 -27.29
N ALA A 246 21.47 -85.38 -27.37
CA ALA A 246 22.38 -85.16 -26.25
C ALA A 246 22.14 -83.76 -25.64
N PRO A 247 22.09 -83.63 -24.29
CA PRO A 247 21.49 -82.48 -23.65
C PRO A 247 22.25 -81.21 -24.03
N ALA A 248 21.53 -80.25 -24.63
CA ALA A 248 21.96 -78.88 -24.68
C ALA A 248 22.20 -78.42 -23.23
N ARG A 249 23.48 -78.33 -22.88
CA ARG A 249 23.97 -77.63 -21.69
C ARG A 249 23.19 -76.31 -21.60
N PRO A 250 22.60 -75.94 -20.46
CA PRO A 250 21.82 -74.71 -20.37
C PRO A 250 22.74 -73.57 -20.78
N ALA A 251 22.48 -73.02 -21.97
CA ALA A 251 23.06 -71.77 -22.39
C ALA A 251 22.67 -70.77 -21.30
N GLY A 252 23.69 -70.16 -20.72
CA GLY A 252 23.55 -69.28 -19.59
C GLY A 252 22.39 -68.33 -19.82
N ILE A 253 21.65 -68.09 -18.73
CA ILE A 253 20.90 -66.87 -18.51
C ILE A 253 21.76 -65.74 -19.09
N VAL A 254 21.41 -65.26 -20.27
CA VAL A 254 21.87 -63.95 -20.73
C VAL A 254 21.16 -63.04 -19.75
N ALA A 255 21.92 -62.64 -18.73
CA ALA A 255 21.53 -61.54 -17.87
C ALA A 255 21.08 -60.42 -18.80
N ALA A 256 19.88 -59.90 -18.52
CA ALA A 256 19.52 -58.56 -18.97
C ALA A 256 20.75 -57.65 -18.79
N PRO A 257 21.02 -56.69 -19.70
CA PRO A 257 22.12 -55.77 -19.51
C PRO A 257 21.98 -55.15 -18.12
N GLN A 258 22.87 -55.54 -17.21
CA GLN A 258 23.02 -54.85 -15.95
C GLN A 258 23.52 -53.47 -16.36
N VAL A 259 22.66 -52.48 -16.16
CA VAL A 259 23.05 -51.08 -16.16
C VAL A 259 24.12 -50.99 -15.09
N GLU A 260 25.36 -50.92 -15.57
CA GLU A 260 26.56 -50.65 -14.80
C GLU A 260 26.29 -49.41 -13.96
N ASP A 261 26.51 -49.54 -12.65
CA ASP A 261 26.55 -48.44 -11.70
C ASP A 261 27.51 -47.39 -12.26
N ALA A 262 26.93 -46.32 -12.82
CA ALA A 262 27.67 -45.13 -13.14
C ALA A 262 28.25 -44.57 -11.83
N PRO A 263 29.48 -44.04 -11.82
CA PRO A 263 29.98 -43.29 -10.68
C PRO A 263 28.99 -42.17 -10.35
N PRO A 264 28.78 -41.81 -9.06
CA PRO A 264 27.85 -40.75 -8.70
C PRO A 264 28.33 -39.44 -9.34
N THR A 265 27.63 -39.02 -10.38
CA THR A 265 27.70 -37.66 -10.90
C THR A 265 27.27 -36.71 -9.76
N PRO A 266 28.00 -35.61 -9.51
CA PRO A 266 27.68 -34.66 -8.47
C PRO A 266 26.25 -34.14 -8.63
N ALA A 267 25.59 -33.95 -7.48
CA ALA A 267 24.24 -33.43 -7.36
C ALA A 267 24.02 -32.19 -8.25
N PRO A 268 22.85 -32.07 -8.92
CA PRO A 268 22.47 -30.79 -9.49
C PRO A 268 22.38 -29.79 -8.35
N ALA A 269 23.21 -28.75 -8.43
CA ALA A 269 23.03 -27.55 -7.65
C ALA A 269 21.57 -27.11 -7.81
N ILE A 270 20.90 -26.92 -6.68
CA ILE A 270 19.66 -26.18 -6.59
C ILE A 270 19.92 -24.85 -7.31
N ALA A 271 19.35 -24.72 -8.50
CA ALA A 271 19.22 -23.42 -9.13
C ALA A 271 18.33 -22.60 -8.19
N GLU A 272 18.92 -21.59 -7.57
CA GLU A 272 18.18 -20.51 -6.95
C GLU A 272 17.14 -20.00 -7.96
N PRO A 273 15.92 -19.64 -7.50
CA PRO A 273 14.94 -19.04 -8.38
C PRO A 273 15.54 -17.78 -9.03
N PRO A 274 15.28 -17.51 -10.31
CA PRO A 274 15.72 -16.27 -10.93
C PRO A 274 15.15 -15.11 -10.09
N VAL A 275 16.05 -14.32 -9.53
CA VAL A 275 15.71 -13.01 -8.98
C VAL A 275 15.14 -12.22 -10.15
N SER A 276 13.84 -11.93 -10.07
CA SER A 276 13.16 -11.02 -10.97
C SER A 276 14.00 -9.74 -11.14
N PRO A 277 14.24 -9.26 -12.37
CA PRO A 277 14.68 -7.88 -12.53
C PRO A 277 13.59 -6.96 -11.97
N PRO A 278 13.93 -5.90 -11.21
CA PRO A 278 12.94 -4.92 -10.81
C PRO A 278 12.38 -4.25 -12.07
N ALA A 279 11.08 -4.45 -12.29
CA ALA A 279 10.31 -3.60 -13.16
C ALA A 279 10.21 -2.19 -12.53
N ALA A 280 10.56 -1.21 -13.34
CA ALA A 280 10.07 0.17 -13.34
C ALA A 280 10.13 0.95 -12.01
N THR A 281 11.14 1.80 -11.89
CA THR A 281 10.87 3.21 -11.61
C THR A 281 10.82 3.94 -12.93
N GLU A 282 9.60 4.08 -13.47
CA GLU A 282 9.23 5.27 -14.24
C GLU A 282 9.38 6.46 -13.29
N ALA A 283 10.40 7.25 -13.51
CA ALA A 283 10.51 8.60 -12.99
C ALA A 283 10.74 9.50 -14.21
N ASP A 284 9.74 10.35 -14.45
CA ASP A 284 9.82 11.69 -15.03
C ASP A 284 10.87 11.90 -16.15
N ALA A 285 10.47 11.93 -17.41
CA ALA A 285 9.82 13.09 -18.02
C ALA A 285 10.51 14.41 -17.61
N GLU A 286 11.55 14.81 -18.33
CA GLU A 286 11.72 16.20 -18.79
C GLU A 286 12.95 16.38 -19.68
N ALA A 287 12.75 17.20 -20.73
CA ALA A 287 13.75 17.85 -21.57
C ALA A 287 14.39 17.03 -22.72
N GLU A 288 13.60 16.79 -23.77
CA GLU A 288 14.08 17.09 -25.13
C GLU A 288 13.21 18.17 -25.76
N GLU A 289 13.72 19.38 -25.61
CA GLU A 289 13.56 20.53 -26.48
C GLU A 289 13.86 20.13 -27.94
N ARG A 290 12.83 20.08 -28.79
CA ARG A 290 12.91 20.47 -30.21
C ARG A 290 11.55 20.38 -30.91
N ASP A 291 11.32 21.43 -31.69
CA ASP A 291 10.49 21.48 -32.90
C ASP A 291 9.03 21.88 -32.72
N SER A 292 8.81 23.19 -32.74
CA SER A 292 7.61 23.78 -33.32
C SER A 292 8.03 24.79 -34.37
N PRO A 293 7.74 24.49 -35.65
CA PRO A 293 7.34 25.52 -36.57
C PRO A 293 5.90 25.26 -37.04
N ASP A 294 5.11 26.33 -36.92
CA ASP A 294 4.17 26.80 -37.93
C ASP A 294 2.89 25.98 -38.27
N ASP A 295 1.77 26.69 -38.08
CA ASP A 295 0.85 27.05 -39.16
C ASP A 295 -0.05 25.94 -39.72
N ASN A 296 -1.36 25.96 -39.39
CA ASN A 296 -2.36 26.47 -40.35
C ASN A 296 -3.78 26.42 -39.77
N SER A 297 -4.53 27.48 -40.10
CA SER A 297 -5.99 27.61 -39.95
C SER A 297 -6.76 26.62 -40.85
N PRO A 298 -8.08 26.50 -40.63
CA PRO A 298 -8.99 27.23 -41.52
C PRO A 298 -10.00 28.13 -40.81
#